data_AF-A0A6N6SW46-F1
#
_entry.id   AF-A0A6N6SW46-F1
#
_cell.length_a   1.000
_cell.length_b   1.000
_cell.length_c   1.000
_cell.angle_alpha   90.00
_cell.angle_beta   90.00
_cell.angle_gamma   90.00
#
_symmetry.space_group_name_H-M   'P 1'
#
loop_
_entity.id
_entity.type
_entity.pdbx_description
1 polymer ?
#
loop_
_entity_poly.entity_id
_entity_poly.type
_entity_poly.pdbx_seq_one_letter_code
_entity_poly.pdbx_strand_id
1 'polypeptide(L)' 'MHDWGMGWGWGGMWLGPLFAIALLALLVALIVALVRWVGGGSDDGPRRARTAREILDERYARGEIDREEYQRRRNDIAGS' A
#
# COMPACT_ATOMS: atom_id res chain seq x y z
N MET A 1 -5.87 20.07 50.69
CA MET A 1 -4.65 20.06 49.86
C MET A 1 -4.77 18.83 48.98
N HIS A 2 -4.55 18.99 47.69
CA HIS A 2 -4.99 18.05 46.68
C HIS A 2 -3.94 16.94 46.52
N ASP A 3 -4.14 15.80 47.17
CA ASP A 3 -3.28 14.62 47.09
C ASP A 3 -3.54 13.83 45.79
N TRP A 4 -3.23 14.44 44.63
CA TRP A 4 -3.30 13.80 43.31
C TRP A 4 -1.95 13.20 42.86
N GLY A 5 -1.20 12.61 43.79
CA GLY A 5 0.21 12.28 43.56
C GLY A 5 0.62 10.83 43.74
N MET A 6 -0.29 9.89 44.04
CA MET A 6 0.08 8.50 44.35
C MET A 6 -0.54 7.52 43.36
N GLY A 7 -0.05 7.55 42.13
CA GLY A 7 -0.47 6.61 41.07
C GLY A 7 0.64 6.18 40.11
N TRP A 8 1.90 6.50 40.40
CA TRP A 8 3.03 6.21 39.50
C TRP A 8 4.16 5.47 40.24
N GLY A 9 3.78 4.41 40.97
CA GLY A 9 4.73 3.50 41.59
C GLY A 9 5.47 2.69 40.51
N TRP A 10 6.79 2.85 40.42
CA TRP A 10 7.79 1.97 39.81
C TRP A 10 7.65 1.56 38.32
N GLY A 11 6.46 1.47 37.73
CA GLY A 11 6.25 1.26 36.30
C GLY A 11 6.51 2.51 35.46
N GLY A 12 6.31 3.70 36.04
CA GLY A 12 6.45 4.98 35.34
C GLY A 12 7.86 5.33 34.86
N MET A 13 8.90 4.77 35.48
CA MET A 13 10.28 5.16 35.22
C MET A 13 10.85 4.55 33.92
N TRP A 14 10.36 3.37 33.52
CA TRP A 14 10.74 2.70 32.26
C TRP A 14 9.60 2.65 31.24
N LEU A 15 8.34 2.59 31.68
CA LEU A 15 7.18 2.60 30.77
C LEU A 15 6.93 3.98 30.16
N GLY A 16 7.31 5.07 30.83
CA GLY A 16 7.21 6.43 30.30
C GLY A 16 7.95 6.62 28.96
N PRO A 17 9.28 6.40 28.91
CA PRO A 17 10.03 6.56 27.67
C PRO A 17 9.66 5.53 26.59
N LEU A 18 9.35 4.29 26.96
CA LEU A 18 8.89 3.27 26.00
C LEU A 18 7.56 3.66 25.35
N PHE A 19 6.60 4.18 26.13
CA PHE A 19 5.34 4.66 25.61
C PHE A 19 5.52 5.88 24.69
N ALA A 20 6.41 6.80 25.05
CA ALA A 20 6.75 7.93 24.19
C ALA A 20 7.36 7.47 22.85
N ILE A 21 8.25 6.49 22.86
CA ILE A 21 8.83 5.89 21.64
C ILE A 21 7.75 5.16 20.83
N ALA A 22 6.85 4.42 21.49
CA ALA A 22 5.74 3.75 20.81
C ALA A 22 4.80 4.74 20.12
N LEU A 23 4.49 5.88 20.77
CA LEU A 23 3.71 6.96 20.16
C LEU A 23 4.44 7.58 18.96
N LEU A 24 5.74 7.79 19.05
CA LEU A 24 6.56 8.27 17.92
C LEU A 24 6.55 7.27 16.76
N ALA A 25 6.74 5.99 17.05
CA ALA A 25 6.70 4.92 16.05
C ALA A 25 5.31 4.82 15.39
N LEU A 26 4.23 4.97 16.17
CA LEU A 26 2.86 5.01 15.67
C LEU A 26 2.65 6.22 14.73
N LEU A 27 3.16 7.39 15.10
CA LEU A 27 3.09 8.60 14.27
C LEU A 27 3.82 8.41 12.94
N VAL A 28 5.04 7.86 12.98
CA VAL A 28 5.81 7.55 11.77
C VAL A 28 5.09 6.51 10.91
N ALA A 29 4.57 5.44 11.53
CA ALA A 29 3.80 4.41 10.83
C ALA A 29 2.55 4.99 10.15
N LEU A 30 1.85 5.93 10.80
CA LEU A 30 0.70 6.62 10.23
C LEU A 30 1.10 7.46 9.01
N ILE A 31 2.19 8.22 9.10
CA ILE A 31 2.72 9.02 7.98
C ILE A 31 3.13 8.10 6.82
N VAL A 32 3.88 7.04 7.11
CA VAL A 32 4.32 6.07 6.09
C VAL A 32 3.11 5.40 5.45
N ALA A 33 2.11 4.99 6.23
CA ALA A 33 0.88 4.41 5.70
C ALA A 33 0.15 5.40 4.80
N LEU A 34 0.02 6.67 5.21
CA LEU A 34 -0.64 7.70 4.40
C LEU A 34 0.13 8.00 3.11
N VAL A 35 1.46 8.13 3.18
CA VAL A 35 2.33 8.30 2.02
C VAL A 35 2.28 7.08 1.12
N ARG A 36 2.18 5.87 1.67
CA ARG A 36 2.05 4.62 0.90
C ARG A 36 0.65 4.47 0.31
N TRP A 37 -0.39 5.05 0.91
CA TRP A 37 -1.73 5.07 0.34
C TRP A 37 -1.88 6.10 -0.78
N VAL A 38 -1.27 7.27 -0.60
CA VAL A 38 -1.32 8.38 -1.57
C VAL A 38 -0.31 8.20 -2.70
N GLY A 39 0.92 7.80 -2.38
CA GLY A 39 2.02 7.58 -3.32
C GLY A 39 2.17 6.13 -3.81
N GLY A 40 1.62 5.16 -3.09
CA GLY A 40 1.62 3.73 -3.45
C GLY A 40 0.29 3.25 -4.02
N GLY A 41 -0.49 4.14 -4.65
CA GLY A 41 -1.62 3.77 -5.51
C GLY A 41 -1.23 2.94 -6.76
N SER A 42 0.05 2.60 -6.89
CA SER A 42 0.59 1.62 -7.82
C SER A 42 0.86 0.30 -7.09
N ASP A 43 -0.19 -0.26 -6.50
CA ASP A 43 -0.32 -1.72 -6.47
C ASP A 43 -0.33 -2.15 -7.95
N ASP A 44 0.85 -2.53 -8.42
CA ASP A 44 1.24 -2.72 -9.82
C ASP A 44 0.66 -4.01 -10.44
N GLY A 45 -0.44 -4.53 -9.86
CA GLY A 45 -1.14 -5.74 -10.29
C GLY A 45 -2.39 -5.46 -11.14
N PRO A 46 -3.36 -4.64 -10.68
CA PRO A 46 -4.61 -4.43 -11.43
C PRO A 46 -4.59 -3.24 -12.40
N ARG A 47 -3.91 -2.14 -12.08
CA ARG A 47 -3.88 -0.94 -12.95
C ARG A 47 -3.01 -1.17 -14.18
N ARG A 48 -1.82 -1.75 -13.98
CA ARG A 48 -0.91 -2.13 -15.06
C ARG A 48 -1.50 -3.21 -15.98
N ALA A 49 -2.25 -4.16 -15.42
CA ALA A 49 -3.01 -5.14 -16.21
C ALA A 49 -4.14 -4.51 -17.04
N ARG A 50 -4.84 -3.49 -16.52
CA ARG A 50 -5.83 -2.72 -17.32
C ARG A 50 -5.16 -1.99 -18.48
N THR A 51 -4.08 -1.27 -18.22
CA THR A 51 -3.35 -0.55 -19.28
C THR A 51 -2.77 -1.51 -20.33
N ALA A 52 -2.26 -2.67 -19.92
CA ALA A 52 -1.76 -3.68 -20.85
C ALA A 52 -2.87 -4.24 -21.76
N ARG A 53 -4.07 -4.50 -21.21
CA ARG A 53 -5.24 -4.95 -22.00
C ARG A 53 -5.74 -3.88 -22.96
N GLU A 54 -5.83 -2.62 -22.53
CA GLU A 54 -6.26 -1.51 -23.40
C GLU A 54 -5.34 -1.33 -24.61
N ILE A 55 -4.01 -1.43 -24.42
CA ILE A 55 -3.04 -1.35 -25.51
C ILE A 55 -3.18 -2.53 -26.48
N LEU A 56 -3.49 -3.72 -25.97
CA LEU A 56 -3.71 -4.93 -26.77
C LEU A 56 -4.97 -4.83 -27.63
N ASP A 57 -6.08 -4.38 -27.04
CA ASP A 57 -7.36 -4.21 -27.74
C ASP A 57 -7.26 -3.16 -28.84
N GLU A 58 -6.53 -2.07 -28.60
CA GLU A 58 -6.33 -1.01 -29.60
C GLU A 58 -5.54 -1.51 -30.82
N ARG A 59 -4.48 -2.28 -30.61
CA ARG A 59 -3.68 -2.85 -31.72
C ARG A 59 -4.41 -3.95 -32.48
N TYR A 60 -5.24 -4.74 -31.79
CA TYR A 60 -6.13 -5.70 -32.43
C TYR A 60 -7.16 -4.99 -33.32
N ALA A 61 -7.77 -3.91 -32.84
CA ALA A 61 -8.72 -3.11 -33.61
C ALA A 61 -8.07 -2.42 -34.83
N ARG A 62 -6.80 -2.02 -34.72
CA ARG A 62 -6.00 -1.52 -35.86
C ARG A 62 -5.56 -2.62 -36.83
N GLY A 63 -5.74 -3.90 -36.49
CA GLY A 63 -5.30 -5.04 -37.31
C GLY A 63 -3.79 -5.25 -37.31
N GLU A 64 -3.05 -4.62 -36.39
CA GLU A 64 -1.59 -4.79 -36.26
C GLU A 64 -1.20 -6.15 -35.64
N ILE A 65 -2.16 -6.82 -34.99
CA ILE A 65 -1.96 -8.10 -34.29
C ILE A 65 -3.05 -9.07 -34.74
N ASP A 66 -2.64 -10.31 -35.04
CA ASP A 66 -3.58 -11.38 -35.40
C ASP A 66 -4.36 -11.92 -34.19
N ARG A 67 -5.51 -12.56 -34.46
CA ARG A 67 -6.38 -13.14 -33.43
C ARG A 67 -5.68 -14.20 -32.56
N GLU A 68 -4.78 -15.01 -33.13
CA GLU A 68 -4.03 -16.00 -32.34
C GLU A 68 -3.08 -15.32 -31.35
N GLU A 69 -2.37 -14.29 -31.80
CA GLU A 69 -1.42 -13.56 -30.98
C GLU A 69 -2.12 -12.73 -29.89
N TYR A 70 -3.28 -12.15 -30.20
CA TYR A 70 -4.14 -11.49 -29.21
C TYR A 70 -4.56 -12.45 -28.09
N GLN A 71 -5.02 -13.65 -28.42
CA GLN A 71 -5.48 -14.61 -27.41
C GLN A 71 -4.34 -15.11 -26.53
N ARG A 72 -3.16 -15.34 -27.10
CA ARG A 72 -1.97 -15.78 -26.35
C ARG A 72 -1.57 -14.73 -25.31
N ARG A 73 -1.43 -13.47 -25.73
CA ARG A 73 -1.06 -12.35 -24.85
C ARG A 73 -2.14 -12.04 -23.82
N ARG A 74 -3.42 -12.19 -24.16
CA ARG A 74 -4.55 -12.01 -23.23
C ARG A 74 -4.54 -13.05 -22.11
N ASN A 75 -4.22 -14.31 -22.44
CA ASN A 75 -4.15 -15.39 -21.45
C ASN A 75 -2.95 -15.21 -20.51
N ASP A 76 -1.80 -14.78 -21.02
CA ASP A 76 -0.62 -14.47 -20.20
C ASP A 76 -0.91 -13.36 -19.18
N ILE A 77 -1.69 -12.34 -19.55
CA ILE A 77 -2.10 -11.24 -18.65
C ILE A 77 -3.23 -11.66 -17.68
N ALA A 78 -4.00 -12.69 -18.01
CA ALA A 78 -5.09 -13.19 -17.16
C ALA A 78 -4.64 -14.27 -16.15
N GLY A 79 -3.49 -14.91 -16.39
CA GLY A 79 -2.97 -16.03 -15.61
C GLY A 79 -1.94 -15.69 -14.52
N SER A 80 -1.77 -14.42 -14.19
CA SER A 80 -0.88 -13.91 -13.12
C SER A 80 -1.68 -13.21 -12.03
#